data_AF-A0A8T6EL88-F1
#
_entry.id   AF-A0A8T6EL88-F1
#
_cell.length_a   1.000
_cell.length_b   1.000
_cell.length_c   1.000
_cell.angle_alpha   90.00
_cell.angle_beta   90.00
_cell.angle_gamma   90.00
#
_symmetry.space_group_name_H-M   'P 1'
#
loop_
_entity.id
_entity.type
_entity.pdbx_description
1 polymer ?
#
loop_
_entity_poly.entity_id
_entity_poly.type
_entity_poly.pdbx_seq_one_letter_code
_entity_poly.pdbx_strand_id
1 'polypeptide(L)' 'MSASTEPSPTPLRYADAGVDVQAAEASVSGLRMIARRASRPEVLGGVGAIAGLLRHGPGYSDPGHVA' A
#
# COMPACT_ATOMS: atom_id res chain seq x y z
N MET A 1 16.21 -19.25 -47.25
CA MET A 1 15.35 -19.52 -46.07
C MET A 1 15.32 -18.24 -45.23
N SER A 2 14.25 -17.47 -45.35
CA SER A 2 14.10 -16.21 -44.61
C SER A 2 13.66 -16.53 -43.18
N ALA A 3 14.50 -16.22 -42.20
CA ALA A 3 14.12 -16.32 -40.79
C ALA A 3 13.27 -15.10 -40.43
N SER A 4 12.00 -15.34 -40.09
CA SER A 4 11.11 -14.33 -39.52
C SER A 4 11.60 -14.00 -38.11
N THR A 5 12.03 -12.76 -37.87
CA THR A 5 12.29 -12.24 -36.52
C THR A 5 10.94 -12.04 -35.83
N GLU A 6 10.52 -12.99 -35.00
CA GLU A 6 9.42 -12.76 -34.05
C GLU A 6 9.93 -11.88 -32.89
N PRO A 7 9.20 -10.82 -32.50
CA PRO A 7 9.60 -10.01 -31.36
C PRO A 7 9.47 -10.85 -30.09
N SER A 8 10.61 -11.16 -29.46
CA SER A 8 10.65 -11.73 -28.11
C SER A 8 9.83 -10.85 -27.17
N PRO A 9 8.91 -11.41 -26.36
CA PRO A 9 8.13 -10.62 -25.42
C PRO A 9 9.09 -9.90 -24.48
N THR A 10 9.11 -8.58 -24.56
CA THR A 10 9.90 -7.76 -23.65
C THR A 10 9.30 -7.95 -22.25
N PRO A 11 10.08 -8.33 -21.23
CA PRO A 11 9.56 -8.50 -19.88
C PRO A 11 8.98 -7.16 -19.40
N LEU A 12 7.67 -7.12 -19.18
CA LEU A 12 6.99 -5.95 -18.61
C LEU A 12 7.53 -5.69 -17.22
N ARG A 13 8.07 -4.49 -16.98
CA ARG A 13 8.57 -4.06 -15.68
C ARG A 13 7.49 -3.25 -14.99
N TYR A 14 7.44 -3.37 -13.67
CA TYR A 14 6.55 -2.56 -12.83
C TYR A 14 6.82 -1.04 -13.00
N ALA A 15 8.07 -0.67 -13.33
CA ALA A 15 8.45 0.70 -13.67
C ALA A 15 7.84 1.19 -15.00
N ASP A 16 7.55 0.31 -15.95
CA ASP A 16 6.93 0.68 -17.23
C ASP A 16 5.48 1.14 -17.03
N ALA A 17 4.85 0.75 -15.91
CA ALA A 17 3.56 1.29 -15.46
C ALA A 17 3.68 2.64 -14.73
N GLY A 18 4.89 3.23 -14.68
CA GLY A 18 5.16 4.49 -14.00
C GLY A 18 5.31 4.37 -12.48
N VAL A 19 5.49 3.16 -11.95
CA VAL A 19 5.60 2.95 -10.50
C VAL A 19 7.07 2.89 -10.07
N ASP A 20 7.48 3.86 -9.26
CA ASP A 20 8.78 3.86 -8.59
C ASP A 20 8.64 3.38 -7.14
N VAL A 21 9.12 2.16 -6.90
CA VAL A 21 9.07 1.52 -5.57
C VAL A 21 9.97 2.22 -4.56
N GLN A 22 11.12 2.76 -4.99
CA GLN A 22 12.06 3.41 -4.08
C GLN A 22 11.50 4.77 -3.63
N ALA A 23 10.92 5.53 -4.56
CA ALA A 23 10.21 6.76 -4.24
C ALA A 23 9.02 6.51 -3.30
N ALA A 24 8.31 5.40 -3.49
CA ALA A 24 7.22 4.99 -2.61
C ALA A 24 7.72 4.70 -1.18
N GLU A 25 8.80 3.93 -1.02
CA GLU A 25 9.37 3.64 0.32
C GLU A 25 9.85 4.91 1.05
N ALA A 26 10.49 5.83 0.33
CA ALA A 26 10.92 7.11 0.90
C ALA A 26 9.70 7.93 1.41
N SER A 27 8.62 7.92 0.63
CA SER A 27 7.37 8.60 0.99
C SER A 27 6.73 7.99 2.24
N VAL A 28 6.73 6.67 2.34
CA VAL A 28 6.23 5.94 3.53
C VAL A 28 7.01 6.34 4.77
N SER A 29 8.33 6.44 4.69
CA SER A 29 9.19 6.87 5.81
C SER A 29 8.83 8.29 6.29
N GLY A 30 8.64 9.24 5.36
CA GLY A 30 8.25 10.61 5.69
C GLY A 30 6.84 10.71 6.30
N LEU A 31 5.87 10.03 5.70
CA LEU A 31 4.47 10.04 6.16
C LEU A 31 4.28 9.32 7.50
N ARG A 32 5.15 8.37 7.85
CA ARG A 32 5.03 7.57 9.08
C ARG A 32 4.98 8.45 10.33
N MET A 33 5.74 9.55 10.37
CA MET A 33 5.71 10.47 11.52
C MET A 33 4.36 11.16 11.65
N ILE A 34 3.77 11.58 10.54
CA ILE A 34 2.47 12.26 10.50
C ILE A 34 1.36 11.26 10.88
N ALA A 35 1.38 10.07 10.29
CA ALA A 35 0.42 9.01 10.59
C ALA A 35 0.44 8.59 12.08
N ARG A 36 1.62 8.55 12.72
CA ARG A 36 1.73 8.27 14.16
C ARG A 36 1.05 9.33 15.03
N ARG A 37 1.01 10.59 14.60
CA ARG A 37 0.31 11.65 15.36
C ARG A 37 -1.21 11.51 15.28
N ALA A 38 -1.72 10.93 14.20
CA ALA A 38 -3.13 10.65 14.01
C ALA A 38 -3.57 9.29 14.61
N SER A 39 -2.65 8.53 15.20
CA SER A 39 -2.96 7.22 15.78
C SER A 39 -3.79 7.35 17.05
N ARG A 40 -4.80 6.50 17.19
CA ARG A 40 -5.68 6.43 18.36
C ARG A 40 -5.43 5.15 19.18
N PRO A 41 -5.88 5.05 20.44
CA PRO A 41 -5.69 3.87 21.28
C PRO A 41 -6.30 2.58 20.71
N GLU A 42 -7.26 2.70 19.81
CA GLU A 42 -7.90 1.58 19.13
C GLU A 42 -7.04 0.97 18.01
N VAL A 43 -5.99 1.68 17.55
CA VAL A 43 -5.10 1.21 16.50
C VAL A 43 -4.24 0.06 17.04
N LEU A 44 -4.36 -1.11 16.42
CA LEU A 44 -3.55 -2.29 16.76
C LEU A 44 -2.20 -2.30 16.01
N GLY A 45 -2.13 -1.62 14.87
CA GLY A 45 -0.90 -1.49 14.09
C GLY A 45 -1.17 -1.30 12.60
N GLY A 46 -0.08 -1.21 11.82
CA GLY A 46 -0.10 -1.17 10.36
C GLY A 46 0.26 -2.52 9.74
N VAL A 47 -0.40 -2.90 8.65
CA VAL A 47 -0.01 -4.00 7.77
C VAL A 47 0.66 -3.38 6.54
N GLY A 48 1.99 -3.25 6.62
CA GLY A 48 2.78 -2.55 5.62
C GLY A 48 2.47 -1.05 5.56
N ALA A 49 2.62 -0.46 4.37
CA ALA A 49 2.41 0.96 4.13
C ALA A 49 0.95 1.35 3.81
N ILE A 50 0.09 0.36 3.54
CA ILE A 50 -1.17 0.56 2.81
C ILE A 50 -2.38 0.25 3.69
N ALA A 51 -2.23 -0.60 4.69
CA ALA A 51 -3.33 -1.05 5.55
C ALA A 51 -3.01 -0.86 7.03
N GLY A 52 -4.06 -0.74 7.83
CA GLY A 52 -3.98 -0.66 9.29
C GLY A 52 -5.12 -1.43 9.93
N LEU A 53 -4.89 -1.87 11.17
CA LEU A 53 -5.87 -2.60 11.96
C LEU A 53 -6.33 -1.74 13.12
N LEU A 54 -7.65 -1.75 13.33
CA LEU A 54 -8.33 -1.04 14.40
C LEU A 54 -9.19 -2.04 15.16
N ARG A 55 -9.11 -1.98 16.50
CA ARG A 55 -10.05 -2.67 17.37
C ARG A 55 -11.28 -1.81 17.54
N HIS A 56 -12.44 -2.43 17.55
CA HIS A 56 -13.67 -1.75 17.91
C HIS A 56 -13.62 -1.23 19.37
N GLY A 57 -14.15 -0.02 19.63
CA GLY A 57 -14.15 0.60 20.96
C GLY A 57 -15.08 -0.09 21.97
N PRO A 58 -14.89 0.08 23.29
CA PRO A 58 -15.84 -0.42 24.27
C PRO A 58 -17.20 0.29 24.09
N GLY A 59 -18.29 -0.47 24.03
CA GLY A 59 -19.66 0.09 24.03
C GLY A 59 -20.47 -0.04 22.75
N TYR A 60 -19.94 -0.66 21.67
CA TYR A 60 -20.80 -1.05 20.55
C TYR A 60 -20.86 -2.57 20.43
N SER A 61 -22.08 -3.08 20.50
CA SER A 61 -22.39 -4.52 20.40
C SER A 61 -22.92 -4.91 19.03
N ASP A 62 -23.36 -3.93 18.21
CA ASP A 62 -23.74 -4.11 16.81
C ASP A 62 -23.47 -2.81 16.01
N PRO A 63 -22.19 -2.51 15.70
CA PRO A 63 -21.83 -1.28 14.99
C PRO A 63 -22.06 -1.42 13.48
N GLY A 64 -22.86 -0.53 12.91
CA GLY A 64 -22.85 -0.28 11.47
C GLY A 64 -21.61 0.52 11.06
N HIS A 65 -20.90 0.10 10.02
CA HIS A 65 -19.80 0.87 9.44
C HIS A 65 -20.34 1.88 8.42
N VAL A 66 -19.94 3.15 8.54
CA VAL A 66 -20.17 4.18 7.54
C VAL A 66 -18.80 4.54 6.96
N ALA A 67 -18.62 4.30 5.67
CA ALA A 67 -17.38 4.56 4.94
C ALA A 67 -17.46 5.89 4.18
#